data_AF-A0A099T407-F1
#
_entry.id   AF-A0A099T407-F1
#
_cell.length_a   1.000
_cell.length_b   1.000
_cell.length_c   1.000
_cell.angle_alpha   90.00
_cell.angle_beta   90.00
_cell.angle_gamma   90.00
#
_symmetry.space_group_name_H-M   'P 1'
#
loop_
_entity.id
_entity.type
_entity.pdbx_description
1 polymer ?
#
loop_
_entity_poly.entity_id
_entity_poly.type
_entity_poly.pdbx_seq_one_letter_code
_entity_poly.pdbx_strand_id
1 'polypeptide(L)'
;MSTRAQIAIQTGPEEWAHVYVHYDGYPEHMLTALHTWTPEDILAAREIRDVSAEALDCFDPPRPPRILPRPTRAFGHLYVWHDGAWAEAEAEQ
;
A
#
# COMPACT_ATOMS: atom_id res chain seq x y z
N MET A 1 13.12 -13.64 0.69
CA MET A 1 13.27 -12.19 0.95
C MET A 1 11.86 -11.65 1.10
N SER A 2 11.60 -10.75 2.04
CA SER A 2 10.26 -10.21 2.24
C SER A 2 10.27 -8.69 2.26
N THR A 3 9.25 -8.08 1.68
CA THR A 3 9.11 -6.63 1.58
C THR A 3 8.07 -6.16 2.58
N ARG A 4 8.45 -5.20 3.44
CA ARG A 4 7.52 -4.48 4.32
C ARG A 4 7.39 -3.06 3.80
N ALA A 5 6.18 -2.67 3.46
CA ALA A 5 5.92 -1.42 2.79
C ALA A 5 4.70 -0.70 3.36
N GLN A 6 4.56 0.53 2.90
CA GLN A 6 3.39 1.37 3.09
C GLN A 6 2.73 1.57 1.73
N ILE A 7 1.42 1.46 1.65
CA ILE A 7 0.64 1.97 0.52
C ILE A 7 0.00 3.29 0.95
N ALA A 8 0.06 4.33 0.12
CA ALA A 8 -0.62 5.59 0.33
C ALA A 8 -1.57 5.91 -0.83
N ILE A 9 -2.83 6.20 -0.51
CA ILE A 9 -3.89 6.51 -1.47
C ILE A 9 -4.49 7.86 -1.07
N GLN A 10 -4.56 8.80 -2.02
CA GLN A 10 -5.18 10.09 -1.77
C GLN A 10 -6.71 9.93 -1.69
N THR A 11 -7.31 10.36 -0.59
CA THR A 11 -8.76 10.34 -0.36
C THR A 11 -9.38 11.74 -0.31
N GLY A 12 -8.54 12.78 -0.27
CA GLY A 12 -8.92 14.19 -0.29
C GLY A 12 -7.72 15.11 -0.60
N PRO A 13 -7.92 16.43 -0.70
CA PRO A 13 -6.87 17.38 -1.10
C PRO A 13 -5.59 17.27 -0.25
N GLU A 14 -5.75 17.08 1.07
CA GLU A 14 -4.65 16.92 2.04
C GLU A 14 -4.86 15.65 2.88
N GLU A 15 -5.50 14.63 2.31
CA GLU A 15 -5.81 13.39 3.02
C GLU A 15 -5.27 12.21 2.25
N TRP A 16 -4.34 11.49 2.88
CA TRP A 16 -3.74 10.28 2.35
C TRP A 16 -3.95 9.13 3.33
N ALA A 17 -4.69 8.12 2.90
CA ALA A 17 -4.89 6.89 3.64
C ALA A 17 -3.67 5.97 3.46
N HIS A 18 -3.09 5.56 4.59
CA HIS A 18 -1.88 4.76 4.66
C HIS A 18 -2.21 3.35 5.15
N VAL A 19 -2.08 2.36 4.26
CA VAL A 19 -2.30 0.92 4.52
C VAL A 19 -0.97 0.19 4.66
N TYR A 20 -0.78 -0.52 5.77
CA TYR A 20 0.38 -1.40 5.92
C TYR A 20 0.23 -2.62 5.01
N VAL A 21 1.34 -3.04 4.41
CA VAL A 21 1.38 -4.21 3.55
C VAL A 21 2.72 -4.94 3.72
N HIS A 22 2.64 -6.26 3.72
CA HIS A 22 3.78 -7.15 3.56
C HIS A 22 3.61 -7.93 2.26
N TYR A 23 4.74 -8.26 1.63
CA TYR A 23 4.81 -9.03 0.40
C TYR A 23 5.94 -10.05 0.51
N ASP A 24 5.65 -11.33 0.29
CA ASP A 24 6.66 -12.39 0.26
C ASP A 24 7.44 -12.43 -1.07
N GLY A 25 8.25 -11.40 -1.29
CA GLY A 25 9.09 -11.29 -2.47
C GLY A 25 9.90 -9.99 -2.51
N TYR A 26 10.50 -9.74 -3.68
CA TYR A 26 11.26 -8.52 -3.93
C TYR A 26 10.33 -7.33 -4.17
N PRO A 27 10.71 -6.11 -3.74
CA PRO A 27 9.89 -4.90 -3.90
C PRO A 27 9.53 -4.59 -5.36
N GLU A 28 10.41 -4.93 -6.31
CA GLU A 28 10.20 -4.77 -7.74
C GLU A 28 9.04 -5.60 -8.31
N HIS A 29 8.67 -6.71 -7.66
CA HIS A 29 7.52 -7.55 -8.06
C HIS A 29 6.23 -7.13 -7.37
N MET A 30 6.32 -6.29 -6.34
CA MET A 30 5.15 -5.84 -5.59
C MET A 30 4.23 -4.95 -6.43
N LEU A 31 4.77 -4.12 -7.32
CA LEU A 31 3.97 -3.33 -8.26
C LEU A 31 3.10 -4.22 -9.16
N THR A 32 3.66 -5.34 -9.66
CA THR A 32 2.91 -6.30 -10.47
C THR A 32 1.72 -6.88 -9.70
N ALA A 33 1.91 -7.23 -8.42
CA ALA A 33 0.81 -7.70 -7.58
C ALA A 33 -0.22 -6.59 -7.35
N LEU A 34 0.21 -5.36 -7.04
CA LEU A 34 -0.68 -4.22 -6.82
C LEU A 34 -1.51 -3.84 -8.05
N HIS A 35 -0.98 -3.97 -9.26
CA HIS A 35 -1.70 -3.66 -10.51
C HIS A 35 -2.98 -4.49 -10.72
N THR A 36 -3.17 -5.58 -9.98
CA THR A 36 -4.41 -6.36 -10.00
C THR A 36 -5.52 -5.78 -9.12
N TRP A 37 -5.19 -4.87 -8.20
CA TRP A 37 -6.10 -4.34 -7.18
C TRP A 37 -6.41 -2.87 -7.41
N THR A 38 -7.67 -2.50 -7.17
CA THR A 38 -8.09 -1.11 -7.15
C THR A 38 -7.70 -0.45 -5.82
N PRO A 39 -7.58 0.89 -5.77
CA PRO A 39 -7.41 1.60 -4.51
C PRO A 39 -8.49 1.26 -3.48
N GLU A 40 -9.73 1.09 -3.93
CA GLU A 40 -10.87 0.74 -3.08
C GLU A 40 -10.69 -0.63 -2.42
N ASP A 41 -10.19 -1.63 -3.16
CA ASP A 41 -9.90 -2.97 -2.62
C ASP A 41 -8.82 -2.89 -1.52
N ILE A 42 -7.75 -2.12 -1.78
CA ILE A 42 -6.66 -1.92 -0.82
C ILE A 42 -7.15 -1.19 0.44
N LEU A 43 -8.01 -0.17 0.29
CA LEU A 43 -8.61 0.54 1.41
C LEU A 43 -9.54 -0.37 2.23
N ALA A 44 -10.32 -1.22 1.56
CA ALA A 44 -11.19 -2.18 2.21
C ALA A 44 -10.42 -3.27 2.98
N ALA A 45 -9.23 -3.66 2.50
CA ALA A 45 -8.35 -4.61 3.15
C ALA A 45 -7.76 -4.07 4.47
N ARG A 46 -7.57 -2.74 4.57
CA ARG A 46 -7.12 -1.96 5.75
C ARG A 46 -5.71 -2.25 6.27
N GLU A 47 -5.35 -3.52 6.45
CA GLU A 47 -4.04 -3.98 6.91
C GLU A 47 -3.70 -5.35 6.29
N ILE A 48 -2.73 -5.35 5.38
CA ILE A 48 -2.43 -6.50 4.51
C ILE A 48 -1.21 -7.25 5.03
N ARG A 49 -1.38 -8.56 5.23
CA ARG A 49 -0.34 -9.51 5.65
C ARG A 49 0.44 -10.08 4.48
N ASP A 50 -0.22 -10.30 3.35
CA ASP A 50 0.43 -10.67 2.09
C ASP A 50 -0.43 -10.20 0.91
N VAL A 51 0.21 -9.85 -0.19
CA VAL A 51 -0.45 -9.42 -1.44
C VAL A 51 0.01 -10.27 -2.60
N SER A 52 -0.93 -10.90 -3.31
CA SER A 52 -0.65 -11.57 -4.58
C SER A 52 -1.57 -11.03 -5.68
N ALA A 53 -1.40 -11.55 -6.90
CA ALA A 53 -2.29 -11.23 -8.01
C ALA A 53 -3.70 -11.83 -7.85
N GLU A 54 -3.84 -12.82 -6.97
CA GLU A 54 -5.04 -13.63 -6.76
C GLU A 54 -5.78 -13.30 -5.47
N ALA A 55 -5.07 -12.86 -4.43
CA ALA A 55 -5.67 -12.56 -3.13
C ALA A 55 -4.95 -11.47 -2.32
N LEU A 56 -5.71 -10.81 -1.44
CA LEU A 56 -5.22 -9.99 -0.34
C LEU A 56 -5.40 -10.76 0.98
N ASP A 57 -4.32 -11.30 1.54
CA ASP A 57 -4.35 -11.86 2.90
C ASP A 57 -4.27 -10.72 3.91
N CYS A 58 -5.26 -10.63 4.80
CA CYS A 58 -5.42 -9.52 5.72
C CYS A 58 -5.11 -9.94 7.17
N PHE A 59 -4.74 -8.97 8.01
CA PHE A 59 -4.75 -9.19 9.45
C PHE A 59 -6.18 -9.33 9.97
N ASP A 60 -6.36 -10.16 11.00
CA ASP A 60 -7.64 -10.30 11.71
C ASP A 60 -7.39 -10.21 13.23
N PRO A 61 -7.80 -9.11 13.91
CA PRO A 61 -8.48 -7.95 13.33
C PRO A 61 -7.51 -7.00 12.60
N PRO A 62 -7.93 -6.34 11.50
CA PRO A 62 -7.09 -5.36 10.82
C PRO A 62 -7.16 -3.98 11.48
N ARG A 63 -6.02 -3.28 11.55
CA ARG A 63 -5.97 -1.87 11.94
C ARG A 63 -6.50 -0.98 10.82
N PRO A 64 -7.24 0.12 11.12
CA PRO A 64 -7.70 1.04 10.09
C PRO A 64 -6.52 1.77 9.41
N PRO A 65 -6.68 2.22 8.15
CA PRO A 65 -5.68 3.05 7.49
C PRO A 65 -5.40 4.32 8.30
N ARG A 66 -4.12 4.72 8.35
CA ARG A 66 -3.74 5.99 9.00
C ARG A 66 -3.92 7.14 8.00
N ILE A 67 -4.61 8.20 8.39
CA ILE A 67 -4.74 9.40 7.55
C ILE A 67 -3.60 10.36 7.87
N LEU A 68 -2.85 10.79 6.85
CA LEU A 68 -1.75 11.75 6.96
C LEU A 68 -1.87 12.82 5.85
N PRO A 69 -1.25 14.00 6.00
CA PRO A 69 -1.38 15.09 5.03
C PRO A 69 -0.63 14.86 3.71
N ARG A 70 0.28 13.88 3.66
CA ARG A 70 1.11 13.56 2.50
C ARG A 70 1.54 12.09 2.52
N PRO A 71 1.93 11.51 1.37
CA PRO A 71 2.53 10.17 1.32
C PRO A 71 3.75 10.11 2.25
N THR A 72 3.78 9.15 3.16
CA THR A 72 4.82 9.02 4.18
C THR A 72 5.34 7.59 4.22
N ARG A 73 6.66 7.41 4.02
CA ARG A 73 7.31 6.10 4.10
C ARG A 73 7.62 5.74 5.55
N ALA A 74 6.73 4.97 6.18
CA ALA A 74 6.93 4.45 7.53
C ALA A 74 7.74 3.14 7.58
N PHE A 75 7.95 2.48 6.43
CA PHE A 75 8.63 1.18 6.29
C PHE A 75 9.72 1.22 5.22
N GLY A 76 10.20 0.08 4.73
CA GLY A 76 11.28 0.03 3.74
C GLY A 76 10.91 0.66 2.40
N HIS A 77 9.65 0.47 1.99
CA HIS A 77 9.13 0.93 0.69
C HIS A 77 7.82 1.69 0.86
N LEU A 78 7.51 2.55 -0.11
CA LEU A 78 6.27 3.29 -0.22
C LEU A 78 5.73 3.12 -1.64
N TYR A 79 4.48 2.69 -1.75
CA TYR A 79 3.75 2.62 -3.00
C TYR A 79 2.60 3.62 -2.96
N VAL A 80 2.40 4.35 -4.04
CA VAL A 80 1.38 5.39 -4.15
C VAL A 80 0.43 5.07 -5.30
N TRP A 81 -0.85 5.33 -5.10
CA TRP A 81 -1.78 5.43 -6.22
C TRP A 81 -1.83 6.89 -6.68
N HIS A 82 -1.45 7.13 -7.93
CA HIS A 82 -1.47 8.46 -8.54
C HIS A 82 -1.79 8.35 -10.03
N ASP A 83 -2.61 9.27 -10.55
CA ASP A 83 -2.99 9.32 -11.97
C ASP A 83 -3.46 7.98 -12.57
N GLY A 84 -4.17 7.17 -11.78
CA GLY A 84 -4.72 5.90 -12.24
C GLY A 84 -3.73 4.74 -12.30
N ALA A 85 -2.55 4.87 -11.68
CA ALA A 85 -1.54 3.82 -11.64
C ALA A 85 -0.86 3.72 -10.26
N TRP A 86 -0.33 2.52 -9.98
CA TRP A 86 0.57 2.27 -8.87
C TRP A 86 2.00 2.66 -9.25
N ALA A 87 2.69 3.35 -8.34
CA ALA A 87 4.11 3.67 -8.47
C ALA A 87 4.83 3.48 -7.13
N GLU A 88 6.12 3.11 -7.17
CA GLU A 88 6.99 3.21 -6.01
C GLU A 88 7.40 4.68 -5.84
N ALA A 89 7.32 5.19 -4.61
CA ALA A 89 7.72 6.54 -4.28
C ALA A 89 8.98 6.53 -3.41
N GLU A 90 9.98 7.31 -3.81
CA GLU A 90 11.03 7.76 -2.92
C GLU A 90 10.41 8.81 -1.99
N ALA A 91 10.08 8.44 -0.76
CA ALA A 91 9.64 9.46 0.19
C ALA A 91 10.78 10.45 0.42
N GLU A 92 10.55 11.72 0.07
CA GLU A 92 11.38 12.82 0.51
C GLU A 92 11.46 12.79 2.04
N GLN A 93 12.67 12.59 2.55
CA GLN A 93 12.98 12.50 3.99
C GLN A 93 12.66 13.82 4.69
#